data_AF-A0A4C1UMM3-F1
#
_entry.id   AF-A0A4C1UMM3-F1
#
_cell.length_a   1.000
_cell.length_b   1.000
_cell.length_c   1.000
_cell.angle_alpha   90.00
_cell.angle_beta   90.00
_cell.angle_gamma   90.00
#
_symmetry.space_group_name_H-M   'P 1'
#
loop_
_entity.id
_entity.type
_entity.pdbx_description
1 polymer ?
#
loop_
_entity_poly.entity_id
_entity_poly.type
_entity_poly.pdbx_seq_one_letter_code
_entity_poly.pdbx_strand_id
1 'polypeptide(L)'
;MIFERGEGTIECDIYIEDERIKQVEEFVYLGYLFINDGIHNTNMERRVNAGNKLNGTLLAIMNSKIISRQAHFNIHSGVLIPKLMYGCENWVWQKKNKSGIKTMEMRSLRSTYGVSQKVKYTRTEMSESDVI
;
A
#
# COMPACT_ATOMS: atom_id res chain seq x y z
N MET A 1 3.10 -15.30 15.12
CA MET A 1 2.06 -16.32 14.88
C MET A 1 2.16 -16.71 13.41
N ILE A 2 2.60 -17.93 13.13
CA ILE A 2 2.76 -18.45 11.77
C ILE A 2 1.57 -19.38 11.56
N PHE A 3 0.67 -19.03 10.63
CA PHE A 3 -0.42 -19.91 10.24
C PHE A 3 0.13 -20.89 9.19
N GLU A 4 0.30 -22.16 9.58
CA GLU A 4 0.63 -23.24 8.65
C GLU A 4 -0.59 -23.62 7.81
N ARG A 5 -0.34 -24.03 6.57
CA ARG A 5 -1.36 -24.39 5.57
C ARG A 5 -1.76 -25.86 5.75
N GLY A 6 -2.92 -26.12 6.35
CA GLY A 6 -3.61 -27.40 6.26
C GLY A 6 -4.51 -27.45 5.02
N GLU A 7 -4.51 -28.55 4.28
CA GLU A 7 -5.27 -28.74 3.02
C GLU A 7 -6.79 -28.92 3.20
N GLY A 8 -7.36 -28.45 4.32
CA GLY A 8 -8.81 -28.49 4.58
C GLY A 8 -9.30 -27.19 5.20
N THR A 9 -10.57 -26.86 5.00
CA THR A 9 -11.25 -25.85 5.80
C THR A 9 -11.26 -26.34 7.24
N ILE A 10 -10.32 -25.86 8.05
CA ILE A 10 -10.31 -26.14 9.49
C ILE A 10 -11.55 -25.45 10.05
N GLU A 11 -12.49 -26.26 10.55
CA GLU A 11 -13.65 -25.74 11.26
C GLU A 11 -13.16 -25.25 12.62
N CYS A 12 -13.28 -23.95 12.86
CA CYS A 12 -12.80 -23.29 14.07
C CYS A 12 -13.98 -22.91 14.95
N ASP A 13 -14.09 -23.54 16.12
CA ASP A 13 -15.12 -23.22 17.10
C ASP A 13 -14.60 -22.21 18.12
N ILE A 14 -15.05 -20.96 17.97
CA ILE A 14 -14.73 -19.85 18.88
C ILE A 14 -16.02 -19.42 19.58
N TYR A 15 -15.98 -19.30 20.90
CA TYR A 15 -17.11 -18.86 21.73
C TYR A 15 -16.80 -17.52 22.39
N ILE A 16 -17.76 -16.61 22.39
CA ILE A 16 -17.74 -15.36 23.17
C ILE A 16 -19.01 -15.37 24.03
N GLU A 17 -18.88 -15.23 25.35
CA GLU A 17 -20.03 -15.20 26.27
C GLU A 17 -21.00 -16.38 26.04
N ASP A 18 -20.44 -17.58 25.82
CA ASP A 18 -21.14 -18.83 25.49
C ASP A 18 -21.87 -18.86 24.14
N GLU A 19 -21.75 -17.83 23.30
CA GLU A 19 -22.23 -17.82 21.92
C GLU A 19 -21.14 -18.21 20.91
N ARG A 20 -21.45 -19.15 20.01
CA ARG A 20 -20.55 -19.58 18.93
C ARG A 20 -20.47 -18.50 17.84
N ILE A 21 -19.27 -18.00 17.56
CA ILE A 21 -19.04 -17.08 16.43
C ILE A 21 -19.16 -17.86 15.12
N LYS A 22 -19.92 -17.31 14.17
CA LYS A 22 -20.01 -17.87 12.82
C LYS A 22 -18.69 -17.70 12.06
N GLN A 23 -18.12 -18.80 11.59
CA GLN A 23 -17.03 -18.79 10.62
C GLN A 23 -17.52 -18.30 9.25
N VAL A 24 -16.80 -17.35 8.65
CA VAL A 24 -17.13 -16.75 7.35
C VAL A 24 -15.93 -16.85 6.40
N GLU A 25 -16.19 -16.92 5.10
CA GLU A 25 -15.13 -16.98 4.08
C GLU A 25 -14.45 -15.63 3.85
N GLU A 26 -15.23 -14.55 3.96
CA GLU A 26 -14.79 -13.17 3.78
C GLU A 26 -15.28 -12.30 4.95
N PHE A 27 -14.39 -11.47 5.48
CA PHE A 27 -14.72 -10.53 6.56
C PHE A 27 -14.00 -9.20 6.37
N VAL A 28 -14.71 -8.08 6.49
CA VAL A 28 -14.10 -6.75 6.42
C VAL A 28 -14.00 -6.18 7.82
N TYR A 29 -12.78 -5.90 8.26
CA TYR A 29 -12.50 -5.22 9.53
C TYR A 29 -11.62 -4.00 9.30
N LEU A 30 -12.10 -2.83 9.72
CA LEU A 30 -11.42 -1.54 9.53
C LEU A 30 -10.98 -1.28 8.07
N GLY A 31 -11.75 -1.81 7.11
CA GLY A 31 -11.43 -1.69 5.68
C GLY A 31 -10.31 -2.61 5.19
N TYR A 32 -9.93 -3.63 5.96
CA TYR A 32 -9.08 -4.75 5.55
C TYR A 32 -9.95 -5.99 5.30
N LEU A 33 -9.77 -6.67 4.15
CA LEU A 33 -10.55 -7.88 3.80
C LEU A 33 -9.79 -9.15 4.22
N PHE A 34 -10.28 -9.86 5.20
CA PHE A 34 -9.81 -11.18 5.55
C PHE A 34 -10.47 -12.21 4.63
N ILE A 35 -9.68 -13.06 3.98
CA ILE A 35 -10.14 -14.15 3.12
C ILE A 35 -9.52 -15.44 3.65
N ASN A 36 -10.30 -16.52 3.68
CA ASN A 36 -9.84 -17.84 4.16
C ASN A 36 -8.83 -18.54 3.23
N ASP A 37 -8.39 -17.91 2.15
CA ASP A 37 -7.42 -18.47 1.18
C ASP A 37 -5.95 -18.31 1.63
N GLY A 38 -5.71 -17.55 2.70
CA GLY A 38 -4.38 -17.23 3.24
C GLY A 38 -3.53 -16.35 2.32
N ILE A 39 -4.07 -15.86 1.20
CA ILE A 39 -3.37 -15.07 0.19
C ILE A 39 -3.85 -13.63 0.24
N HIS A 40 -3.07 -12.78 0.92
CA HIS A 40 -3.36 -11.36 1.12
C HIS A 40 -3.13 -10.46 -0.13
N ASN A 41 -3.11 -11.02 -1.34
CA ASN A 41 -2.84 -10.28 -2.58
C ASN A 41 -3.94 -9.26 -2.89
N THR A 42 -5.21 -9.66 -2.70
CA THR A 42 -6.37 -8.83 -3.01
C THR A 42 -6.36 -7.52 -2.20
N ASN A 43 -5.97 -7.56 -0.93
CA ASN A 43 -5.84 -6.36 -0.11
C ASN A 43 -4.73 -5.43 -0.58
N MET A 44 -3.58 -6.01 -0.93
CA MET A 44 -2.47 -5.20 -1.38
C MET A 44 -2.80 -4.50 -2.70
N GLU A 45 -3.43 -5.21 -3.64
CA GLU A 45 -3.88 -4.61 -4.90
C GLU A 45 -4.91 -3.49 -4.65
N ARG A 46 -5.87 -3.70 -3.74
CA ARG A 46 -6.81 -2.63 -3.31
C ARG A 46 -6.09 -1.41 -2.75
N ARG A 47 -5.03 -1.60 -1.95
CA ARG A 47 -4.25 -0.50 -1.35
C ARG A 47 -3.39 0.22 -2.37
N VAL A 48 -2.72 -0.49 -3.27
CA VAL A 48 -1.98 0.09 -4.40
C VAL A 48 -2.92 0.91 -5.29
N ASN A 49 -4.12 0.41 -5.59
CA ASN A 49 -5.12 1.14 -6.36
C ASN A 49 -5.63 2.39 -5.64
N ALA A 50 -5.86 2.31 -4.33
CA ALA A 50 -6.24 3.47 -3.53
C ALA A 50 -5.13 4.54 -3.49
N GLY A 51 -3.86 4.13 -3.36
CA GLY A 51 -2.71 5.01 -3.48
C GLY A 51 -2.60 5.65 -4.86
N ASN A 52 -2.77 4.88 -5.93
CA ASN A 52 -2.77 5.40 -7.31
C ASN A 52 -3.88 6.44 -7.54
N LYS A 53 -5.09 6.19 -7.04
CA LYS A 53 -6.21 7.15 -7.13
C LYS A 53 -5.87 8.46 -6.42
N LEU A 54 -5.33 8.37 -5.19
CA LEU A 54 -4.91 9.54 -4.43
C LEU A 54 -3.77 10.31 -5.13
N ASN A 55 -2.76 9.60 -5.65
CA ASN A 55 -1.68 10.22 -6.41
C ASN A 55 -2.21 10.92 -7.67
N GLY A 56 -3.20 10.33 -8.35
CA GLY A 56 -3.88 10.95 -9.49
C GLY A 56 -4.59 12.25 -9.11
N THR A 57 -5.32 12.26 -7.98
CA THR A 57 -5.98 13.49 -7.49
C THR A 57 -5.00 14.57 -7.06
N LEU A 58 -3.86 14.18 -6.49
CA LEU A 58 -2.82 15.11 -6.05
C LEU A 58 -1.88 15.54 -7.20
N LEU A 59 -1.98 14.94 -8.38
CA LEU A 59 -1.03 15.14 -9.46
C LEU A 59 -0.89 16.62 -9.89
N ALA A 60 -2.00 17.36 -9.92
CA ALA A 60 -1.99 18.79 -10.25
C ALA A 60 -1.22 19.63 -9.21
N ILE A 61 -1.38 19.28 -7.93
CA ILE A 61 -0.66 19.91 -6.81
C ILE A 61 0.83 19.55 -6.92
N MET A 62 1.14 18.26 -7.05
CA MET A 62 2.52 17.76 -7.10
C MET A 62 3.32 18.26 -8.31
N ASN A 63 2.65 18.61 -9.42
CA ASN A 63 3.28 19.22 -10.60
C ASN A 63 3.33 20.76 -10.54
N SER A 64 2.76 21.38 -9.51
CA SER A 64 2.76 22.84 -9.37
C SER A 64 4.17 23.35 -9.04
N LYS A 65 4.67 24.28 -9.84
CA LYS A 65 5.95 24.96 -9.56
C LYS A 65 5.85 26.03 -8.46
N ILE A 66 4.63 26.37 -8.05
CA ILE A 66 4.35 27.39 -7.03
C ILE A 66 4.57 26.81 -5.63
N ILE A 67 4.35 25.51 -5.47
CA ILE A 67 4.45 24.81 -4.19
C ILE A 67 5.89 24.35 -4.00
N SER A 68 6.40 24.47 -2.77
CA SER A 68 7.78 24.08 -2.46
C SER A 68 7.97 22.57 -2.55
N ARG A 69 9.19 22.14 -2.91
CA ARG A 69 9.56 20.71 -2.88
C ARG A 69 9.32 20.09 -1.51
N GLN A 70 9.60 20.82 -0.43
CA GLN A 70 9.34 20.35 0.93
C GLN A 70 7.85 20.08 1.17
N ALA A 71 6.95 20.92 0.67
CA ALA A 71 5.52 20.69 0.79
C ALA A 71 5.07 19.45 -0.03
N HIS A 72 5.60 19.26 -1.25
CA HIS A 72 5.38 18.02 -2.00
C HIS A 72 5.88 16.79 -1.25
N PHE A 73 7.07 16.86 -0.65
CA PHE A 73 7.61 15.78 0.16
C PHE A 73 6.74 15.47 1.39
N ASN A 74 6.25 16.49 2.08
CA ASN A 74 5.35 16.34 3.22
C ASN A 74 4.01 15.71 2.81
N ILE A 75 3.47 16.06 1.63
CA ILE A 75 2.26 15.44 1.10
C ILE A 75 2.52 13.96 0.76
N HIS A 76 3.64 13.68 0.09
CA HIS A 76 4.06 12.32 -0.25
C HIS A 76 4.21 11.45 1.01
N SER A 77 5.03 11.89 1.97
CA SER A 77 5.33 11.15 3.20
C SER A 77 4.17 11.12 4.20
N GLY A 78 3.40 12.19 4.31
CA GLY A 78 2.35 12.35 5.33
C GLY A 78 0.95 11.90 4.88
N VAL A 79 0.67 11.83 3.58
CA VAL A 79 -0.66 11.49 3.07
C VAL A 79 -0.60 10.24 2.19
N LEU A 80 0.31 10.23 1.21
CA LEU A 80 0.32 9.19 0.19
C LEU A 80 0.87 7.85 0.72
N ILE A 81 2.02 7.89 1.41
CA ILE A 81 2.63 6.69 1.98
C ILE A 81 1.72 6.04 3.03
N PRO A 82 1.11 6.76 4.00
CA PRO A 82 0.18 6.15 4.94
C PRO A 82 -1.04 5.52 4.25
N LYS A 83 -1.58 6.17 3.20
CA LYS A 83 -2.69 5.61 2.42
C LYS A 83 -2.33 4.28 1.76
N LEU A 84 -1.11 4.20 1.22
CA LEU A 84 -0.57 3.01 0.56
C LEU A 84 -0.25 1.89 1.56
N MET A 85 0.38 2.23 2.69
CA MET A 85 0.94 1.27 3.66
C MET A 85 -0.06 0.79 4.71
N TYR A 86 -1.27 1.36 4.78
CA TYR A 86 -2.26 0.89 5.76
C TYR A 86 -2.56 -0.61 5.58
N GLY A 87 -2.45 -1.37 6.67
CA GLY A 87 -2.68 -2.81 6.68
C GLY A 87 -1.46 -3.64 6.25
N CYS A 88 -0.28 -3.02 6.09
CA CYS A 88 0.93 -3.71 5.65
C CYS A 88 1.48 -4.70 6.67
N GLU A 89 1.12 -4.57 7.95
CA GLU A 89 1.49 -5.50 9.01
C GLU A 89 0.97 -6.92 8.76
N ASN A 90 -0.10 -7.04 7.97
CA ASN A 90 -0.72 -8.31 7.58
C ASN A 90 -0.37 -8.73 6.14
N TRP A 91 0.62 -8.12 5.50
CA TRP A 91 0.97 -8.43 4.11
C TRP A 91 1.98 -9.55 3.98
N VAL A 92 1.68 -10.51 3.10
CA VAL A 92 2.65 -11.50 2.63
C VAL A 92 3.39 -10.93 1.42
N TRP A 93 4.71 -10.77 1.56
CA TRP A 93 5.55 -10.14 0.54
C TRP A 93 5.81 -11.03 -0.68
N GLN A 94 4.99 -10.89 -1.72
CA GLN A 94 5.20 -11.55 -3.02
C GLN A 94 5.95 -10.65 -4.01
N LYS A 95 6.57 -11.23 -5.05
CA LYS A 95 7.32 -10.47 -6.07
C LYS A 95 6.43 -9.49 -6.85
N LYS A 96 5.24 -9.91 -7.28
CA LYS A 96 4.24 -9.08 -8.01
C LYS A 96 3.83 -7.84 -7.20
N ASN A 97 3.64 -8.07 -5.92
CA ASN A 97 3.26 -7.11 -4.90
C ASN A 97 4.33 -6.04 -4.69
N LYS A 98 5.60 -6.46 -4.57
CA LYS A 98 6.78 -5.55 -4.52
C LYS A 98 6.86 -4.63 -5.73
N SER A 99 6.66 -5.15 -6.94
CA SER A 99 6.76 -4.33 -8.15
C SER A 99 5.61 -3.32 -8.28
N GLY A 100 4.40 -3.67 -7.84
CA GLY A 100 3.25 -2.75 -7.83
C GLY A 100 3.49 -1.54 -6.91
N ILE A 101 3.92 -1.80 -5.67
CA ILE A 101 4.23 -0.75 -4.68
C ILE A 101 5.38 0.13 -5.17
N LYS A 102 6.48 -0.48 -5.65
CA LYS A 102 7.64 0.26 -6.17
C LYS A 102 7.27 1.14 -7.36
N THR A 103 6.45 0.63 -8.28
CA THR A 103 5.98 1.39 -9.45
C THR A 103 5.19 2.63 -9.01
N MET A 104 4.29 2.46 -8.05
CA MET A 104 3.46 3.54 -7.54
C MET A 104 4.28 4.60 -6.80
N GLU A 105 5.19 4.17 -5.92
CA GLU A 105 6.10 5.05 -5.19
C GLU A 105 6.97 5.88 -6.15
N MET A 106 7.62 5.22 -7.11
CA MET A 106 8.47 5.89 -8.09
C MET A 106 7.68 6.86 -8.98
N ARG A 107 6.43 6.54 -9.32
CA ARG A 107 5.55 7.46 -10.06
C ARG A 107 5.31 8.74 -9.27
N SER A 108 5.06 8.62 -7.96
CA SER A 108 4.83 9.78 -7.12
C SER A 108 6.09 10.62 -6.92
N LEU A 109 7.21 9.98 -6.56
CA LEU A 109 8.50 10.66 -6.40
C LEU A 109 8.89 11.42 -7.67
N ARG A 110 8.72 10.83 -8.85
CA ARG A 110 9.00 11.52 -10.12
C ARG A 110 8.17 12.79 -10.31
N SER A 111 6.93 12.82 -9.84
CA SER A 111 6.11 14.03 -9.85
C SER A 111 6.65 15.08 -8.87
N THR A 112 6.99 14.67 -7.64
CA THR A 112 7.61 15.54 -6.62
C THR A 112 8.88 16.23 -7.14
N TYR A 113 9.74 15.47 -7.82
CA TYR A 113 11.05 15.94 -8.30
C TYR A 113 11.03 16.46 -9.74
N GLY A 114 9.89 16.43 -10.44
CA GLY A 114 9.77 16.86 -11.84
C GLY A 114 10.59 16.01 -12.83
N VAL A 115 10.83 14.75 -12.51
CA VAL A 115 11.71 13.85 -13.29
C VAL A 115 10.91 13.10 -14.36
N SER A 116 11.39 13.13 -15.60
CA SER A 116 10.79 12.40 -16.72
C SER A 116 10.83 10.87 -16.52
N GLN A 117 9.77 10.17 -16.92
CA GLN A 117 9.70 8.70 -16.89
C GLN A 117 10.78 8.02 -17.75
N LYS A 118 11.30 8.73 -18.76
CA LYS A 118 12.34 8.19 -19.66
C LYS A 118 13.70 8.06 -18.97
N VAL A 119 13.92 8.78 -17.87
CA VAL A 119 15.19 8.75 -17.14
C VAL A 119 15.16 7.66 -16.08
N LYS A 120 16.19 6.80 -16.08
CA LYS A 120 16.38 5.79 -15.03
C LYS A 120 17.02 6.47 -13.83
N TYR A 121 16.21 6.73 -12.81
CA TYR A 121 16.68 7.15 -11.49
C TYR A 121 16.29 6.11 -10.45
N THR A 122 17.21 5.86 -9.53
CA THR A 122 16.99 5.10 -8.31
C THR A 122 16.44 6.04 -7.23
N ARG A 123 15.67 5.49 -6.27
CA ARG A 123 15.14 6.27 -5.14
C ARG A 123 16.23 7.06 -4.41
N THR A 124 17.39 6.45 -4.20
CA THR A 124 18.56 7.07 -3.56
C THR A 124 19.05 8.31 -4.30
N GLU A 125 19.14 8.23 -5.63
CA GLU A 125 19.59 9.34 -6.48
C GLU A 125 18.59 10.51 -6.47
N MET A 126 17.28 10.24 -6.29
CA MET A 126 16.27 11.29 -6.14
C MET A 126 16.33 11.96 -4.76
N SER A 127 16.60 11.22 -3.68
CA SER A 127 16.73 11.80 -2.34
C SER A 127 18.02 12.59 -2.14
N GLU A 128 19.11 12.22 -2.82
CA GLU A 128 20.38 12.95 -2.75
C GLU A 128 20.31 14.33 -3.41
N SER A 129 19.37 14.54 -4.35
CA SER A 129 19.12 15.84 -4.98
C SER A 129 18.51 16.90 -4.06
N ASP A 130 18.15 16.54 -2.83
CA ASP A 130 17.72 17.46 -1.77
C ASP A 130 18.88 17.90 -0.84
N VAL A 131 20.09 17.34 -1.01
CA VAL A 131 21.27 17.61 -0.16
C VAL A 131 22.25 18.60 -0.83
N ILE A 132 21.96 19.05 -2.06
CA ILE A 132 22.77 20.04 -2.81
C ILE A 132 21.96 21.32 -3.04
#